data_AF-K8E4F2-F1
#
_entry.id   AF-K8E4F2-F1
#
_cell.length_a   1.000
_cell.length_b   1.000
_cell.length_c   1.000
_cell.angle_alpha   90.00
_cell.angle_beta   90.00
_cell.angle_gamma   90.00
#
_symmetry.space_group_name_H-M   'P 1'
#
loop_
_entity.id
_entity.type
_entity.pdbx_description
1 polymer ?
#
loop_
_entity_poly.entity_id
_entity_poly.type
_entity_poly.pdbx_seq_one_letter_code
_entity_poly.pdbx_strand_id
1 'polypeptide(L)'
;MTYKLGEFLRSLRGKESLRSVSERSNNKLSHSYISDIEKGVSRRGNEVKPSPETLKTLSEVYNTDYNYLMKLAGYLENEEPPKKINDLNVLDSKDNNLKLIASHIDDDVTEEDMEDILKYIELIKKSKK
;
A
#
# COMPACT_ATOMS: atom_id res chain seq x y z
N MET A 1 -1.88 -10.86 -22.11
CA MET A 1 -1.16 -9.92 -21.23
C MET A 1 -1.86 -9.93 -19.89
N THR A 2 -1.16 -10.31 -18.82
CA THR A 2 -1.75 -10.39 -17.48
C THR A 2 -1.79 -9.00 -16.86
N TYR A 3 -2.98 -8.43 -16.75
CA TYR A 3 -3.15 -7.13 -16.10
C TYR A 3 -3.13 -7.31 -14.58
N LYS A 4 -1.99 -6.99 -13.95
CA LYS A 4 -1.74 -7.24 -12.51
C LYS A 4 -2.83 -6.66 -11.60
N LEU A 5 -3.32 -5.46 -11.91
CA LEU A 5 -4.44 -4.84 -11.20
C LEU A 5 -5.72 -5.66 -11.35
N GLY A 6 -6.04 -6.10 -12.56
CA GLY A 6 -7.27 -6.84 -12.85
C GLY A 6 -7.32 -8.19 -12.12
N GLU A 7 -6.21 -8.94 -12.13
CA GLU A 7 -6.10 -10.20 -11.37
C GLU A 7 -6.25 -9.99 -9.85
N PHE A 8 -5.68 -8.91 -9.32
CA PHE A 8 -5.81 -8.57 -7.90
C PHE A 8 -7.25 -8.20 -7.52
N LEU A 9 -7.93 -7.37 -8.33
CA LEU A 9 -9.33 -7.04 -8.08
C LEU A 9 -10.24 -8.28 -8.19
N ARG A 10 -9.93 -9.18 -9.13
CA ARG A 10 -10.65 -10.43 -9.29
C ARG A 10 -10.46 -11.37 -8.10
N SER A 11 -9.27 -11.42 -7.50
CA SER A 11 -9.03 -12.23 -6.31
C SER A 11 -9.75 -11.67 -5.08
N LEU A 12 -9.80 -10.34 -4.93
CA LEU A 12 -10.57 -9.67 -3.87
C LEU A 12 -12.08 -9.91 -4.01
N ARG A 13 -12.61 -9.85 -5.24
CA ARG A 13 -14.02 -10.12 -5.51
C ARG A 13 -14.39 -11.59 -5.26
N GLY A 14 -13.50 -12.52 -5.56
CA GLY A 14 -13.74 -13.95 -5.40
C GLY A 14 -15.01 -14.41 -6.14
N LYS A 15 -16.03 -14.84 -5.38
CA LYS A 15 -17.32 -15.31 -5.91
C LYS A 15 -18.40 -14.21 -5.99
N GLU A 16 -18.11 -13.02 -5.50
CA GLU A 16 -19.07 -11.91 -5.52
C GLU A 16 -19.39 -11.49 -6.97
N SER A 17 -20.65 -11.15 -7.23
CA SER A 17 -21.08 -10.71 -8.55
C SER A 17 -20.64 -9.27 -8.84
N LEU A 18 -20.38 -8.93 -10.10
CA LEU A 18 -20.03 -7.56 -10.51
C LEU A 18 -21.12 -6.54 -10.17
N ARG A 19 -22.39 -6.98 -10.09
CA ARG A 19 -23.53 -6.15 -9.69
C ARG A 19 -23.47 -5.81 -8.20
N SER A 20 -23.16 -6.78 -7.35
CA SER A 20 -22.96 -6.56 -5.90
C SER A 20 -21.85 -5.55 -5.62
N VAL A 21 -20.71 -5.67 -6.32
CA VAL A 21 -19.60 -4.71 -6.21
C VAL A 21 -20.03 -3.31 -6.65
N SER A 22 -20.82 -3.21 -7.73
CA SER A 22 -21.39 -1.96 -8.22
C SER A 22 -22.30 -1.29 -7.18
N GLU A 23 -23.16 -2.07 -6.53
CA GLU A 23 -24.05 -1.61 -5.46
C GLU A 23 -23.25 -1.12 -4.24
N ARG A 24 -22.23 -1.88 -3.81
CA ARG A 24 -21.32 -1.48 -2.72
C ARG A 24 -20.53 -0.21 -3.02
N SER A 25 -20.26 0.07 -4.29
CA SER A 25 -19.66 1.33 -4.73
C SER A 25 -20.64 2.51 -4.74
N ASN A 26 -21.86 2.34 -4.22
CA ASN A 26 -22.97 3.29 -4.33
C ASN A 26 -23.30 3.64 -5.80
N ASN A 27 -23.23 2.65 -6.70
CA ASN A 27 -23.42 2.82 -8.15
C ASN A 27 -22.46 3.82 -8.82
N LYS A 28 -21.36 4.21 -8.17
CA LYS A 28 -20.32 5.04 -8.78
C LYS A 28 -19.60 4.29 -9.91
N LEU A 29 -19.45 2.97 -9.76
CA LEU A 29 -18.83 2.11 -10.76
C LEU A 29 -19.88 1.17 -11.35
N SER A 30 -20.04 1.19 -12.66
CA SER A 30 -20.94 0.24 -13.35
C SER A 30 -20.35 -1.17 -13.38
N HIS A 31 -21.20 -2.20 -13.26
CA HIS A 31 -20.78 -3.60 -13.38
C HIS A 31 -19.98 -3.90 -14.67
N SER A 32 -20.35 -3.26 -15.78
CA SER A 32 -19.65 -3.37 -17.06
C SER A 32 -18.24 -2.79 -16.98
N TYR A 33 -18.09 -1.63 -16.32
CA TYR A 33 -16.79 -0.99 -16.14
C TYR A 33 -15.88 -1.79 -15.19
N ILE A 34 -16.44 -2.36 -14.11
CA ILE A 34 -15.69 -3.27 -13.22
C ILE A 34 -15.16 -4.47 -14.02
N SER A 35 -15.98 -5.07 -14.89
CA SER A 35 -15.50 -6.15 -15.77
C SER A 35 -14.40 -5.70 -16.74
N ASP A 36 -14.51 -4.48 -17.28
CA ASP A 36 -13.52 -3.94 -18.22
C ASP A 36 -12.17 -3.70 -17.49
N ILE A 37 -12.19 -3.21 -16.24
CA ILE A 37 -11.01 -3.06 -15.38
C ILE A 37 -10.38 -4.41 -15.05
N GLU A 38 -11.17 -5.41 -14.64
CA GLU A 38 -10.66 -6.75 -14.31
C GLU A 38 -9.95 -7.42 -15.48
N LYS A 39 -10.40 -7.16 -16.71
CA LYS A 39 -9.78 -7.69 -17.92
C LYS A 39 -8.60 -6.83 -18.41
N GLY A 40 -8.50 -5.59 -17.94
CA GLY A 40 -7.55 -4.58 -18.43
C GLY A 40 -7.83 -4.10 -19.85
N VAL A 41 -8.89 -4.60 -20.49
CA VAL A 41 -9.30 -4.26 -21.85
C VAL A 41 -10.79 -4.01 -21.88
N SER A 42 -11.17 -2.92 -22.54
CA SER A 42 -12.56 -2.57 -22.76
C SER A 42 -13.16 -3.51 -23.80
N ARG A 43 -14.49 -3.62 -23.81
CA ARG A 43 -15.25 -4.29 -24.89
C ARG A 43 -14.93 -3.79 -26.30
N ARG A 44 -14.34 -2.60 -26.43
CA ARG A 44 -13.91 -2.00 -27.71
C ARG A 44 -12.46 -2.33 -28.09
N GLY A 45 -11.75 -3.09 -27.26
CA GLY A 45 -10.35 -3.47 -27.48
C GLY A 45 -9.33 -2.46 -26.95
N ASN A 46 -9.77 -1.32 -26.40
CA ASN A 46 -8.86 -0.32 -25.81
C ASN A 46 -8.41 -0.75 -24.42
N GLU A 47 -7.16 -0.45 -24.07
CA GLU A 47 -6.64 -0.62 -22.71
C GLU A 47 -7.44 0.22 -21.70
N VAL A 48 -7.73 -0.38 -20.55
CA VAL A 48 -8.50 0.27 -19.49
C VAL A 48 -7.54 0.67 -18.39
N LYS A 49 -7.28 1.97 -18.27
CA LYS A 49 -6.56 2.56 -17.15
C LYS A 49 -7.57 3.28 -16.23
N PRO A 50 -7.92 2.72 -15.06
CA PRO A 50 -8.88 3.34 -14.14
C PRO A 50 -8.33 4.63 -13.54
N SER A 51 -9.16 5.66 -13.43
CA SER A 51 -8.75 6.94 -12.82
C SER A 51 -8.37 6.80 -11.34
N PRO A 52 -7.57 7.71 -10.78
CA PRO A 52 -7.27 7.73 -9.33
C PRO A 52 -8.54 7.72 -8.46
N GLU A 53 -9.59 8.45 -8.85
CA GLU A 53 -10.88 8.45 -8.16
C GLU A 53 -11.57 7.07 -8.19
N THR A 54 -11.48 6.36 -9.33
CA THR A 54 -11.97 4.99 -9.46
C THR A 54 -11.22 4.05 -8.52
N LEU A 55 -9.89 4.18 -8.46
CA LEU A 55 -9.05 3.37 -7.58
C LEU A 55 -9.36 3.64 -6.10
N LYS A 56 -9.65 4.90 -5.73
CA LYS A 56 -10.10 5.26 -4.38
C LYS A 56 -11.44 4.62 -4.02
N THR A 57 -12.38 4.62 -4.96
CA THR A 57 -13.67 3.95 -4.76
C THR A 57 -13.48 2.44 -4.60
N LEU A 58 -12.60 1.82 -5.39
CA LEU A 58 -12.28 0.40 -5.28
C LEU A 58 -11.56 0.07 -3.97
N SER A 59 -10.68 0.96 -3.47
CA SER A 59 -10.02 0.78 -2.18
C SER A 59 -11.01 0.79 -1.02
N GLU A 60 -12.01 1.68 -1.07
CA GLU A 60 -13.09 1.74 -0.08
C GLU A 60 -13.98 0.49 -0.15
N VAL A 61 -14.37 0.07 -1.36
CA VAL A 61 -15.26 -1.10 -1.55
C VAL A 61 -14.61 -2.39 -1.08
N TYR A 62 -13.34 -2.62 -1.42
CA TYR A 62 -12.62 -3.85 -1.07
C TYR A 62 -11.83 -3.76 0.24
N ASN A 63 -11.87 -2.61 0.94
CA ASN A 63 -11.07 -2.33 2.12
C ASN A 63 -9.57 -2.66 1.91
N THR A 64 -9.02 -2.16 0.81
CA THR A 64 -7.61 -2.38 0.42
C THR A 64 -6.86 -1.06 0.38
N ASP A 65 -5.52 -1.13 0.40
CA ASP A 65 -4.68 0.05 0.30
C ASP A 65 -4.80 0.74 -1.08
N TYR A 66 -5.10 2.03 -1.07
CA TYR A 66 -5.23 2.85 -2.28
C TYR A 66 -3.91 3.00 -3.06
N ASN A 67 -2.79 3.20 -2.36
CA ASN A 67 -1.48 3.35 -2.98
C ASN A 67 -1.05 2.03 -3.64
N TYR A 68 -1.40 0.90 -3.05
CA TYR A 68 -1.17 -0.41 -3.64
C TYR A 68 -1.94 -0.57 -4.96
N LEU A 69 -3.21 -0.15 -5.01
CA LEU A 69 -3.98 -0.14 -6.26
C LEU A 69 -3.37 0.82 -7.30
N MET A 70 -2.96 2.02 -6.90
CA MET A 70 -2.26 2.97 -7.78
C MET A 70 -0.97 2.41 -8.36
N LYS A 71 -0.20 1.68 -7.55
CA LYS A 71 1.02 1.00 -7.98
C LYS A 71 0.73 -0.09 -9.01
N LEU A 72 -0.28 -0.94 -8.76
CA LEU A 72 -0.70 -1.98 -9.70
C LEU A 72 -1.24 -1.40 -11.02
N ALA A 73 -1.87 -0.23 -10.95
CA ALA A 73 -2.36 0.51 -12.11
C ALA A 73 -1.26 1.29 -12.87
N GLY A 74 -0.01 1.28 -12.38
CA GLY A 74 1.12 1.97 -13.00
C GLY A 74 1.04 3.50 -12.88
N TYR A 75 0.44 4.00 -11.80
CA TYR A 75 0.49 5.43 -11.44
C TYR A 75 1.65 5.79 -10.51
N LEU A 76 2.13 4.82 -9.72
CA LEU A 76 3.30 4.98 -8.88
C LEU A 76 4.44 4.15 -9.50
N GLU A 77 5.44 4.82 -10.05
CA GLU A 77 6.70 4.18 -10.40
C GLU A 77 7.48 3.88 -9.12
N ASN A 78 7.80 2.60 -8.93
CA ASN A 78 8.73 2.02 -7.95
C ASN A 78 9.23 2.94 -6.82
N GLU A 79 8.38 3.24 -5.85
CA GLU A 79 8.82 2.93 -4.50
C GLU A 79 8.59 1.43 -4.34
N GLU A 80 9.68 0.68 -4.17
CA GLU A 80 9.64 -0.75 -3.91
C GLU A 80 8.53 -1.05 -2.89
N PRO A 81 7.80 -2.19 -3.01
CA PRO A 81 6.81 -2.53 -1.99
C PRO A 81 7.51 -2.39 -0.62
N PRO A 82 6.87 -1.88 0.44
CA PRO A 82 7.51 -1.84 1.75
C PRO A 82 8.06 -3.24 1.97
N LYS A 83 9.40 -3.35 1.90
CA LYS A 83 10.07 -4.64 2.01
C LYS A 83 9.61 -5.14 3.35
N LYS A 84 8.94 -6.31 3.37
CA LYS A 84 8.92 -7.10 4.60
C LYS A 84 10.38 -7.14 5.04
N ILE A 85 10.64 -6.65 6.26
CA ILE A 85 11.96 -6.27 6.78
C ILE A 85 12.80 -7.51 7.09
N ASN A 86 12.78 -8.52 6.22
CA ASN A 86 13.41 -9.79 6.48
C ASN A 86 14.65 -10.00 5.63
N ASP A 87 14.76 -9.42 4.43
CA ASP A 87 15.89 -9.76 3.56
C ASP A 87 16.31 -8.58 2.69
N LEU A 88 17.20 -7.70 3.17
CA LEU A 88 18.23 -7.08 2.31
C LEU A 88 19.35 -6.50 3.18
N ASN A 89 20.58 -6.96 2.94
CA ASN A 89 21.82 -6.37 3.42
C ASN A 89 21.90 -4.90 3.00
N VAL A 90 21.62 -3.99 3.93
CA VAL A 90 21.90 -2.55 3.77
C VAL A 90 23.29 -2.31 4.36
N LEU A 91 24.28 -2.26 3.47
CA LEU A 91 25.63 -1.82 3.77
C LEU A 91 25.62 -0.29 3.84
N ASP A 92 25.12 0.28 4.93
CA ASP A 92 25.51 1.62 5.34
C ASP A 92 25.42 1.75 6.87
N SER A 93 26.48 2.25 7.50
CA SER A 93 26.74 2.20 8.95
C SER A 93 25.70 2.92 9.85
N LYS A 94 24.65 3.49 9.26
CA LYS A 94 23.51 4.10 9.97
C LYS A 94 22.50 3.07 10.49
N ASP A 95 22.39 1.91 9.85
CA ASP A 95 21.32 0.95 10.13
C ASP A 95 21.60 0.04 11.31
N ASN A 96 22.87 -0.17 11.68
CA ASN A 96 23.23 -1.00 12.83
C ASN A 96 22.67 -0.43 14.14
N ASN A 97 22.73 0.89 14.32
CA ASN A 97 22.16 1.54 15.50
C ASN A 97 20.63 1.50 15.47
N LEU A 98 20.03 1.65 14.29
CA LEU A 98 18.57 1.61 14.14
C LEU A 98 18.02 0.20 14.44
N LYS A 99 18.74 -0.83 14.00
CA LYS A 99 18.40 -2.24 14.22
C LYS A 99 18.60 -2.63 15.70
N LEU A 100 19.66 -2.12 16.33
CA LEU A 100 19.90 -2.31 17.78
C LEU A 100 18.79 -1.64 18.61
N ILE A 101 18.40 -0.41 18.26
CA ILE A 101 17.30 0.31 18.92
C ILE A 101 15.99 -0.47 18.74
N ALA A 102 15.66 -0.88 17.51
CA ALA A 102 14.43 -1.65 17.24
C ALA A 102 14.37 -2.96 18.01
N SER A 103 15.48 -3.70 18.11
CA SER A 103 15.54 -4.96 18.88
C SER A 103 15.32 -4.80 20.38
N HIS A 104 15.49 -3.60 20.94
CA HIS A 104 15.22 -3.35 22.36
C HIS A 104 13.83 -2.75 22.59
N ILE A 105 13.17 -2.19 21.56
CA ILE A 105 11.85 -1.56 21.68
C ILE A 105 10.71 -2.59 21.66
N ASP A 106 10.87 -3.72 20.97
CA ASP A 106 9.80 -4.70 20.80
C ASP A 106 9.53 -5.57 22.04
N ASP A 107 10.48 -5.68 22.98
CA ASP A 107 10.37 -6.67 24.07
C ASP A 107 9.98 -6.10 25.46
N ASP A 108 10.32 -4.85 25.86
CA ASP A 108 10.02 -4.35 27.24
C ASP A 108 10.06 -2.80 27.45
N VAL A 109 10.02 -1.96 26.41
CA VAL A 109 10.19 -0.49 26.56
C VAL A 109 8.86 0.21 26.88
N THR A 110 8.81 0.94 27.99
CA THR A 110 7.62 1.73 28.37
C THR A 110 7.61 3.11 27.69
N GLU A 111 6.45 3.76 27.70
CA GLU A 111 6.29 5.12 27.16
C GLU A 111 7.22 6.14 27.86
N GLU A 112 7.49 5.96 29.16
CA GLU A 112 8.38 6.80 29.96
C GLU A 112 9.85 6.63 29.52
N ASP A 113 10.28 5.40 29.28
CA ASP A 113 11.63 5.10 28.78
C ASP A 113 11.88 5.72 27.40
N MET A 114 10.85 5.72 26.54
CA MET A 114 10.93 6.34 25.22
C MET A 114 11.09 7.87 25.30
N GLU A 115 10.39 8.51 26.23
CA GLU A 115 10.48 9.95 26.45
C GLU A 115 11.86 10.38 26.95
N ASP A 116 12.45 9.60 27.85
CA ASP A 116 13.82 9.83 28.34
C ASP A 116 14.88 9.66 27.24
N ILE A 117 14.71 8.68 26.35
CA ILE A 117 15.58 8.48 25.19
C ILE A 117 15.50 9.70 24.25
N LEU A 118 14.30 10.20 23.97
CA LEU A 118 14.11 11.38 23.11
C LEU A 118 14.78 12.62 23.70
N LYS A 119 14.61 12.83 25.00
CA LYS A 119 15.23 13.94 25.75
C LYS A 119 16.75 13.88 25.70
N TYR A 120 17.34 12.70 25.84
CA TYR A 120 18.79 12.52 25.75
C TYR A 120 19.34 12.81 24.34
N ILE A 121 18.62 12.39 23.29
CA ILE A 121 18.99 12.68 21.90
C ILE A 121 18.97 14.19 21.62
N GLU A 122 17.97 14.92 22.11
CA GLU A 122 17.90 16.37 21.98
C GLU A 122 19.06 17.08 22.68
N LEU A 123 19.43 16.60 23.87
CA LEU A 123 20.54 17.15 24.64
C LEU A 123 21.88 17.01 23.89
N ILE A 124 22.14 15.84 23.28
CA ILE A 124 23.33 15.63 22.45
C ILE A 124 23.32 16.54 21.22
N LYS A 125 22.18 16.66 20.53
CA LYS A 125 22.05 17.56 19.36
C LYS A 125 22.36 19.01 19.72
N LYS A 126 21.91 19.46 20.89
CA LYS A 126 22.17 20.82 21.39
C LYS A 126 23.64 21.03 21.75
N SER A 127 24.33 20.00 22.24
CA SER A 127 25.77 20.08 22.59
C SER A 127 26.73 20.10 21.39
N LYS A 128 26.26 19.65 20.20
CA LYS A 128 27.05 19.64 18.96
C LYS A 128 26.83 20.87 18.08
N LYS A 129 26.06 21.85 18.54
CA LYS A 129 25.77 23.12 17.87
C LYS A 129 26.47 24.25 18.62
#